data_AF-A0A1F5YX74-F1
#
_entry.id   AF-A0A1F5YX74-F1
#
_cell.length_a   1.000
_cell.length_b   1.000
_cell.length_c   1.000
_cell.angle_alpha   90.00
_cell.angle_beta   90.00
_cell.angle_gamma   90.00
#
_symmetry.space_group_name_H-M   'P 1'
#
loop_
_entity.id
_entity.type
_entity.pdbx_description
1 polymer ?
#
loop_
_entity_poly.entity_id
_entity_poly.type
_entity_poly.pdbx_seq_one_letter_code
_entity_poly.pdbx_strand_id
1 'polypeptide(L)'
;MDEDINYGDNVIAFGMAGSGIIRLGTGNQQLLPDRSRMLLKCVGGVVHRRLSALASKYGTEYLITAHAGCGGGAQDIIGQTALEDATRQMAGDLGVPYLGFIPTAAEPVEIGNTNITAHIGRPESVHQHDARRLIFTTGGGITQAEIRKFEADGYGDAFVVSADILAAAIRDGSISQIQASEYLLLHLDVADGITEGLQLHTAARIFDAGRLPPDEAAANRLLAERMIARIPKI
;
A
#
# COMPACT_ATOMS: atom_id res chain seq x y z
N MET A 1 3.09 0.27 -1.32
CA MET A 1 2.50 -0.06 -2.64
C MET A 1 3.59 -0.08 -3.68
N ASP A 2 4.41 0.98 -3.71
CA ASP A 2 5.61 1.11 -4.57
C ASP A 2 6.46 -0.17 -4.61
N GLU A 3 6.79 -0.58 -5.81
CA GLU A 3 7.68 -1.69 -6.13
C GLU A 3 9.15 -1.37 -5.85
N ASP A 4 9.54 -0.09 -5.89
CA ASP A 4 10.94 0.33 -5.70
C ASP A 4 11.34 0.43 -4.22
N ILE A 5 10.39 0.32 -3.30
CA ILE A 5 10.68 0.33 -1.87
C ILE A 5 11.22 -1.05 -1.48
N ASN A 6 12.48 -1.06 -1.08
CA ASN A 6 13.15 -2.21 -0.52
C ASN A 6 13.24 -2.06 0.99
N TYR A 7 12.86 -3.08 1.75
CA TYR A 7 12.89 -3.09 3.21
C TYR A 7 13.56 -4.35 3.76
N GLY A 8 14.07 -4.26 4.99
CA GLY A 8 14.77 -5.35 5.68
C GLY A 8 13.91 -6.60 5.88
N ASP A 9 14.57 -7.74 6.05
CA ASP A 9 13.93 -9.08 6.19
C ASP A 9 13.00 -9.20 7.42
N ASN A 10 13.11 -8.28 8.38
CA ASN A 10 12.27 -8.19 9.57
C ASN A 10 10.96 -7.41 9.36
N VAL A 11 10.68 -6.92 8.14
CA VAL A 11 9.50 -6.09 7.84
C VAL A 11 8.47 -6.88 7.03
N ILE A 12 7.21 -6.79 7.48
CA ILE A 12 6.03 -7.23 6.72
C ILE A 12 5.34 -6.00 6.16
N ALA A 13 5.30 -5.88 4.85
CA ALA A 13 4.61 -4.79 4.18
C ALA A 13 3.13 -5.11 3.94
N PHE A 14 2.31 -4.09 4.15
CA PHE A 14 0.92 -4.04 3.72
C PHE A 14 0.79 -2.94 2.67
N GLY A 15 0.62 -3.34 1.42
CA GLY A 15 0.54 -2.41 0.32
C GLY A 15 -0.76 -1.63 0.32
N MET A 16 -0.72 -0.35 0.70
CA MET A 16 -1.88 0.55 0.62
C MET A 16 -1.48 1.89 0.00
N ALA A 17 -2.45 2.55 -0.64
CA ALA A 17 -2.35 3.92 -1.10
C ALA A 17 -2.47 4.79 0.15
N GLY A 18 -1.32 5.07 0.76
CA GLY A 18 -1.22 6.01 1.86
C GLY A 18 -1.36 7.42 1.31
N SER A 19 -2.59 7.89 1.07
CA SER A 19 -2.80 9.30 0.80
C SER A 19 -2.59 10.09 2.09
N GLY A 20 -1.32 10.34 2.44
CA GLY A 20 -0.95 11.24 3.53
C GLY A 20 -1.44 12.68 3.33
N ILE A 21 -2.17 12.97 2.25
CA ILE A 21 -2.66 14.30 1.92
C ILE A 21 -4.09 14.20 1.40
N ILE A 22 -5.06 14.48 2.27
CA ILE A 22 -6.46 14.71 1.87
C ILE A 22 -6.66 16.22 1.82
N ARG A 23 -5.98 16.91 0.90
CA ARG A 23 -6.25 18.31 0.60
C ARG A 23 -7.35 18.36 -0.47
N LEU A 24 -8.59 18.39 0.01
CA LEU A 24 -9.75 18.59 -0.86
C LEU A 24 -9.62 19.90 -1.64
N GLY A 25 -10.12 19.94 -2.87
CA GLY A 25 -10.06 21.11 -3.74
C GLY A 25 -8.67 21.40 -4.33
N THR A 26 -7.70 20.50 -4.17
CA THR A 26 -6.36 20.60 -4.77
C THR A 26 -5.93 19.26 -5.40
N GLY A 27 -4.77 19.22 -6.05
CA GLY A 27 -4.20 17.99 -6.59
C GLY A 27 -4.80 17.51 -7.91
N ASN A 28 -4.37 16.34 -8.41
CA ASN A 28 -4.89 15.79 -9.66
C ASN A 28 -6.28 15.17 -9.47
N GLN A 29 -7.33 15.90 -9.86
CA GLN A 29 -8.73 15.44 -9.78
C GLN A 29 -9.09 14.35 -10.80
N GLN A 30 -8.26 14.13 -11.84
CA GLN A 30 -8.46 13.05 -12.80
C GLN A 30 -8.00 11.70 -12.24
N LEU A 31 -6.84 11.67 -11.57
CA LEU A 31 -6.28 10.44 -11.01
C LEU A 31 -6.88 10.10 -9.63
N LEU A 32 -7.00 11.09 -8.74
CA LEU A 32 -7.47 10.89 -7.38
C LEU A 32 -8.49 11.98 -7.01
N PRO A 33 -9.75 11.90 -7.47
CA PRO A 33 -10.75 12.92 -7.18
C PRO A 33 -11.07 13.00 -5.68
N ASP A 34 -11.62 14.13 -5.24
CA ASP A 34 -11.93 14.38 -3.82
C ASP A 34 -12.82 13.29 -3.17
N ARG A 35 -13.76 12.71 -3.92
CA ARG A 35 -14.57 11.57 -3.43
C ARG A 35 -13.69 10.38 -3.06
N SER A 36 -12.70 10.06 -3.89
CA SER A 36 -11.75 8.97 -3.65
C SER A 36 -10.82 9.29 -2.49
N ARG A 37 -10.36 10.54 -2.35
CA ARG A 37 -9.59 10.99 -1.18
C ARG A 37 -10.39 10.84 0.12
N MET A 38 -11.68 11.18 0.09
CA MET A 38 -12.58 10.98 1.24
C MET A 38 -12.77 9.50 1.57
N LEU A 39 -12.89 8.64 0.57
CA LEU A 39 -12.94 7.19 0.77
C LEU A 39 -11.65 6.68 1.42
N LEU A 40 -10.47 7.10 0.94
CA LEU A 40 -9.18 6.76 1.55
C LEU A 40 -9.11 7.22 3.00
N LYS A 41 -9.58 8.43 3.32
CA LYS A 41 -9.65 8.92 4.71
C LYS A 41 -10.48 7.99 5.60
N CYS A 42 -11.68 7.65 5.14
CA CYS A 42 -12.64 6.86 5.92
C CYS A 42 -12.17 5.40 6.10
N VAL A 43 -11.82 4.74 5.00
CA VAL A 43 -11.44 3.31 5.00
C VAL A 43 -10.01 3.15 5.51
N GLY A 44 -9.08 3.99 5.06
CA GLY A 44 -7.68 3.94 5.47
C GLY A 44 -7.51 4.05 6.99
N GLY A 45 -8.25 4.94 7.66
CA GLY A 45 -8.22 5.01 9.12
C GLY A 45 -8.66 3.73 9.83
N VAL A 46 -9.66 3.02 9.28
CA VAL A 46 -10.07 1.69 9.79
C VAL A 46 -8.96 0.67 9.56
N VAL A 47 -8.35 0.67 8.37
CA VAL A 47 -7.28 -0.28 8.04
C VAL A 47 -6.04 -0.05 8.90
N HIS A 48 -5.56 1.18 9.05
CA HIS A 48 -4.42 1.51 9.91
C HIS A 48 -4.63 1.07 11.36
N ARG A 49 -5.79 1.36 11.95
CA ARG A 49 -6.11 0.92 13.32
C ARG A 49 -6.09 -0.60 13.48
N ARG A 50 -6.59 -1.32 12.48
CA ARG A 50 -6.58 -2.79 12.50
C ARG A 50 -5.18 -3.37 12.31
N LEU A 51 -4.37 -2.80 11.43
CA LEU A 51 -2.98 -3.19 11.28
C LEU A 51 -2.21 -2.97 12.58
N SER A 52 -2.47 -1.86 13.27
CA SER A 52 -1.92 -1.60 14.61
C SER A 52 -2.35 -2.64 15.65
N ALA A 53 -3.64 -2.99 15.68
CA ALA A 53 -4.13 -4.06 16.56
C ALA A 53 -3.54 -5.44 16.21
N LEU A 54 -3.37 -5.73 14.92
CA LEU A 54 -2.78 -6.97 14.44
C LEU A 54 -1.30 -7.06 14.83
N ALA A 55 -0.53 -5.98 14.61
CA ALA A 55 0.86 -5.89 15.02
C ALA A 55 1.01 -6.15 16.52
N SER A 56 0.18 -5.48 17.33
CA SER A 56 0.16 -5.64 18.79
C SER A 56 -0.12 -7.10 19.20
N LYS A 57 -1.08 -7.77 18.53
CA LYS A 57 -1.40 -9.18 18.77
C LYS A 57 -0.21 -10.12 18.51
N TYR A 58 0.63 -9.78 17.53
CA TYR A 58 1.83 -10.55 17.20
C TYR A 58 3.08 -10.10 17.95
N GLY A 59 2.95 -9.20 18.94
CA GLY A 59 4.10 -8.68 19.70
C GLY A 59 5.06 -7.85 18.85
N THR A 60 4.56 -7.25 17.77
CA THR A 60 5.29 -6.34 16.89
C THR A 60 4.65 -4.96 16.89
N GLU A 61 5.28 -4.01 16.21
CA GLU A 61 4.85 -2.62 16.17
C GLU A 61 4.36 -2.25 14.77
N TYR A 62 3.27 -1.49 14.70
CA TYR A 62 2.81 -0.90 13.45
C TYR A 62 3.34 0.52 13.34
N LEU A 63 3.90 0.86 12.19
CA LEU A 63 4.70 2.06 11.99
C LEU A 63 4.35 2.69 10.65
N ILE A 64 4.43 4.03 10.58
CA ILE A 64 4.14 4.79 9.36
C ILE A 64 5.40 5.53 8.93
N THR A 65 5.70 5.46 7.64
CA THR A 65 6.76 6.22 6.97
C THR A 65 6.17 7.09 5.86
N ALA A 66 6.94 8.07 5.38
CA ALA A 66 6.63 8.84 4.18
C ALA A 66 7.67 8.55 3.09
N HIS A 67 7.30 8.69 1.82
CA HIS A 67 8.29 8.71 0.74
C HIS A 67 7.76 9.50 -0.46
N ALA A 68 8.66 10.16 -1.19
CA ALA A 68 8.34 10.76 -2.47
C ALA A 68 8.24 9.67 -3.55
N GLY A 69 7.43 9.90 -4.58
CA GLY A 69 7.47 9.08 -5.79
C GLY A 69 6.33 8.09 -6.02
N CYS A 70 5.44 7.80 -5.06
CA CYS A 70 4.23 7.04 -5.38
C CYS A 70 3.20 7.98 -6.00
N GLY A 71 2.72 7.71 -7.22
CA GLY A 71 1.95 8.65 -8.05
C GLY A 71 0.58 9.14 -7.56
N GLY A 72 0.23 8.97 -6.29
CA GLY A 72 -0.69 9.89 -5.60
C GLY A 72 0.01 11.20 -5.15
N GLY A 73 1.25 11.13 -4.67
CA GLY A 73 2.02 12.27 -4.14
C GLY A 73 2.83 13.03 -5.20
N ALA A 74 3.33 12.35 -6.23
CA ALA A 74 4.05 13.01 -7.34
C ALA A 74 3.15 13.95 -8.16
N GLN A 75 1.82 13.80 -8.06
CA GLN A 75 0.85 14.58 -8.82
C GLN A 75 0.12 15.66 -8.01
N ASP A 76 0.40 15.77 -6.71
CA ASP A 76 -0.31 16.72 -5.83
C ASP A 76 0.41 18.08 -5.65
N ILE A 77 1.54 18.34 -6.33
CA ILE A 77 2.29 19.62 -6.25
C ILE A 77 2.70 19.92 -4.80
N ILE A 78 3.23 18.92 -4.09
CA ILE A 78 3.57 19.06 -2.67
C ILE A 78 5.04 18.75 -2.50
N GLY A 79 5.79 19.75 -2.05
CA GLY A 79 7.19 19.57 -1.69
C GLY A 79 7.31 18.58 -0.53
N GLN A 80 8.44 17.89 -0.46
CA GLN A 80 8.76 16.87 0.52
C GLN A 80 8.37 17.25 1.96
N THR A 81 8.70 18.47 2.41
CA THR A 81 8.38 18.95 3.77
C THR A 81 6.88 18.87 4.09
N ALA A 82 6.02 19.27 3.15
CA ALA A 82 4.58 19.25 3.38
C ALA A 82 3.99 17.83 3.32
N LEU A 83 4.62 16.91 2.59
CA LEU A 83 4.29 15.48 2.65
C LEU A 83 4.66 14.87 4.00
N GLU A 84 5.85 15.18 4.52
CA GLU A 84 6.29 14.69 5.83
C GLU A 84 5.41 15.22 6.96
N ASP A 85 5.09 16.51 6.95
CA ASP A 85 4.22 17.12 7.97
C ASP A 85 2.81 16.52 7.97
N ALA A 86 2.24 16.32 6.78
CA ALA A 86 0.91 15.73 6.65
C ALA A 86 0.89 14.26 7.06
N THR A 87 1.92 13.49 6.70
CA THR A 87 2.08 12.09 7.12
C THR A 87 2.27 11.98 8.63
N ARG A 88 3.08 12.88 9.22
CA ARG A 88 3.28 12.96 10.68
C ARG A 88 1.98 13.28 11.41
N GLN A 89 1.19 14.23 10.90
CA GLN A 89 -0.11 14.56 11.47
C GLN A 89 -1.07 13.36 11.42
N MET A 90 -1.16 12.68 10.27
CA MET A 90 -1.99 11.49 10.12
C MET A 90 -1.58 10.37 11.10
N ALA A 91 -0.29 10.12 11.24
CA ALA A 91 0.23 9.15 12.20
C ALA A 91 -0.18 9.51 13.63
N GLY A 92 -0.08 10.80 14.00
CA GLY A 92 -0.56 11.33 15.27
C GLY A 92 -2.05 11.12 15.50
N ASP A 93 -2.89 11.44 14.51
CA ASP A 93 -4.36 11.26 14.57
C ASP A 93 -4.75 9.77 14.73
N LEU A 94 -3.90 8.85 14.26
CA LEU A 94 -4.08 7.40 14.38
C LEU A 94 -3.47 6.81 15.65
N GLY A 95 -2.69 7.60 16.41
CA GLY A 95 -1.93 7.11 17.56
C GLY A 95 -0.82 6.12 17.18
N VAL A 96 -0.25 6.26 15.98
CA VAL A 96 0.79 5.38 15.44
C VAL A 96 2.09 6.16 15.28
N PRO A 97 3.27 5.58 15.61
CA PRO A 97 4.53 6.29 15.43
C PRO A 97 4.85 6.58 13.96
N TYR A 98 5.30 7.81 13.71
CA TYR A 98 5.90 8.22 12.44
C TYR A 98 7.42 8.07 12.51
N LEU A 99 8.01 7.23 11.65
CA LEU A 99 9.44 6.93 11.67
C LEU A 99 10.29 7.91 10.86
N GLY A 100 9.66 8.72 10.00
CA GLY A 100 10.36 9.60 9.08
C GLY A 100 10.21 9.19 7.63
N PHE A 101 11.07 9.77 6.80
CA PHE A 101 11.05 9.65 5.36
C PHE A 101 11.96 8.49 4.89
N ILE A 102 11.47 7.66 3.95
CA ILE A 102 12.27 6.64 3.27
C ILE A 102 13.16 7.36 2.24
N PRO A 103 14.49 7.33 2.38
CA PRO A 103 15.36 8.07 1.46
C PRO A 103 15.61 7.30 0.16
N THR A 104 15.94 8.06 -0.88
CA THR A 104 16.62 7.51 -2.06
C THR A 104 18.06 7.18 -1.71
N ALA A 105 18.45 5.91 -1.81
CA ALA A 105 19.80 5.45 -1.50
C ALA A 105 20.17 4.23 -2.35
N ALA A 106 21.46 3.90 -2.46
CA ALA A 106 21.91 2.72 -3.20
C ALA A 106 21.74 1.42 -2.42
N GLU A 107 21.59 1.50 -1.09
CA GLU A 107 21.46 0.37 -0.17
C GLU A 107 20.45 0.72 0.93
N PRO A 108 19.83 -0.27 1.60
CA PRO A 108 18.93 -0.01 2.72
C PRO A 108 19.61 0.78 3.83
N VAL A 109 18.95 1.83 4.31
CA VAL A 109 19.42 2.65 5.44
C VAL A 109 18.41 2.62 6.56
N GLU A 110 18.91 2.81 7.79
CA GLU A 110 18.07 2.89 8.97
C GLU A 110 17.11 4.08 8.89
N ILE A 111 15.82 3.85 9.16
CA ILE A 111 14.80 4.89 9.17
C ILE A 111 14.50 5.28 10.62
N GLY A 112 14.72 6.57 10.92
CA GLY A 112 14.61 7.08 12.27
C GLY A 112 15.67 6.47 13.20
N ASN A 113 15.34 6.35 14.49
CA ASN A 113 16.16 5.67 15.50
C ASN A 113 15.58 4.27 15.78
N THR A 114 15.44 3.43 14.75
CA THR A 114 14.79 2.11 14.84
C THR A 114 15.59 1.05 14.12
N ASN A 115 15.43 -0.23 14.43
CA ASN A 115 16.10 -1.31 13.68
C ASN A 115 15.48 -1.63 12.31
N ILE A 116 14.72 -0.70 11.73
CA ILE A 116 14.07 -0.86 10.44
C ILE A 116 14.92 -0.18 9.38
N THR A 117 15.27 -0.95 8.35
CA THR A 117 15.99 -0.43 7.19
C THR A 117 15.08 -0.42 5.98
N ALA A 118 15.05 0.69 5.25
CA ALA A 118 14.42 0.76 3.94
C ALA A 118 15.09 1.81 3.05
N HIS A 119 14.92 1.67 1.74
CA HIS A 119 15.34 2.67 0.77
C HIS A 119 14.48 2.60 -0.49
N ILE A 120 14.54 3.66 -1.29
CA ILE A 120 14.07 3.67 -2.67
C ILE A 120 15.29 3.50 -3.57
N GLY A 121 15.30 2.43 -4.37
CA GLY A 121 16.42 2.10 -5.25
C GLY A 121 16.53 2.99 -6.49
N ARG A 122 15.46 3.68 -6.86
CA ARG A 122 15.41 4.60 -8.01
C ARG A 122 15.67 6.07 -7.63
N PRO A 123 16.29 6.87 -8.52
CA PRO A 123 16.41 8.32 -8.34
C PRO A 123 15.03 9.01 -8.24
N GLU A 124 14.92 10.08 -7.44
CA GLU A 124 13.67 10.85 -7.29
C GLU A 124 13.16 11.45 -8.63
N SER A 125 14.07 11.71 -9.57
CA SER A 125 13.75 12.20 -10.92
C SER A 125 13.08 11.16 -11.83
N VAL A 126 13.13 9.88 -11.47
CA VAL A 126 12.48 8.80 -12.23
C VAL A 126 11.09 8.58 -11.63
N HIS A 127 10.09 9.04 -12.37
CA HIS A 127 8.68 8.90 -11.99
C HIS A 127 7.98 7.72 -12.67
N GLN A 128 8.67 7.06 -13.60
CA GLN A 128 8.13 5.91 -14.31
C GLN A 128 8.30 4.66 -13.46
N HIS A 129 7.20 3.93 -13.34
CA HIS A 129 7.12 2.64 -12.66
C HIS A 129 7.10 1.53 -13.70
N ASP A 130 7.89 0.49 -13.48
CA ASP A 130 8.05 -0.64 -14.41
C ASP A 130 7.52 -1.95 -13.86
N ALA A 131 6.83 -1.90 -12.71
CA ALA A 131 6.14 -3.05 -12.15
C ALA A 131 5.27 -3.73 -13.22
N ARG A 132 5.44 -5.05 -13.34
CA ARG A 132 4.79 -5.83 -14.41
C ARG A 132 3.56 -6.58 -13.92
N ARG A 133 3.24 -6.45 -12.64
CA ARG A 133 2.17 -7.20 -11.97
C ARG A 133 1.67 -6.54 -10.70
N LEU A 134 0.51 -7.05 -10.29
CA LEU A 134 -0.15 -6.72 -9.03
C LEU A 134 -0.18 -7.97 -8.15
N ILE A 135 0.23 -7.83 -6.90
CA ILE A 135 0.10 -8.87 -5.88
C ILE A 135 -0.93 -8.41 -4.85
N PHE A 136 -2.04 -9.14 -4.78
CA PHE A 136 -3.04 -9.00 -3.73
C PHE A 136 -2.67 -9.86 -2.53
N THR A 137 -2.35 -9.25 -1.38
CA THR A 137 -2.07 -10.00 -0.15
C THR A 137 -3.37 -10.26 0.62
N THR A 138 -3.57 -11.50 1.07
CA THR A 138 -4.80 -11.92 1.77
C THR A 138 -4.56 -12.58 3.12
N GLY A 139 -3.31 -12.99 3.39
CA GLY A 139 -2.91 -13.84 4.50
C GLY A 139 -1.94 -13.24 5.52
N GLY A 140 -1.84 -11.92 5.61
CA GLY A 140 -1.01 -11.17 6.54
C GLY A 140 0.21 -10.51 5.89
N GLY A 141 -0.01 -9.76 4.81
CA GLY A 141 1.02 -8.96 4.15
C GLY A 141 2.11 -9.80 3.47
N ILE A 142 3.23 -9.17 3.12
CA ILE A 142 4.32 -9.79 2.37
C ILE A 142 5.69 -9.27 2.82
N THR A 143 6.71 -10.12 2.75
CA THR A 143 8.11 -9.78 3.06
C THR A 143 8.93 -9.62 1.77
N GLN A 144 10.10 -8.97 1.85
CA GLN A 144 11.00 -8.82 0.70
C GLN A 144 11.46 -10.17 0.14
N ALA A 145 11.75 -11.14 1.02
CA ALA A 145 12.14 -12.50 0.61
C ALA A 145 11.01 -13.22 -0.15
N GLU A 146 9.75 -12.95 0.17
CA GLU A 146 8.59 -13.51 -0.54
C GLU A 146 8.41 -12.83 -1.91
N ILE A 147 8.59 -11.50 -1.99
CA ILE A 147 8.59 -10.77 -3.26
C ILE A 147 9.70 -11.27 -4.20
N ARG A 148 10.93 -11.48 -3.69
CA ARG A 148 12.05 -11.97 -4.50
C ARG A 148 11.83 -13.37 -5.08
N LYS A 149 11.13 -14.26 -4.36
CA LYS A 149 10.73 -15.58 -4.90
C LYS A 149 9.84 -15.42 -6.12
N PHE A 150 8.90 -14.49 -6.04
CA PHE A 150 8.01 -14.15 -7.13
C PHE A 150 8.76 -13.54 -8.33
N GLU A 151 9.80 -12.73 -8.11
CA GLU A 151 10.64 -12.13 -9.17
C GLU A 151 11.51 -13.16 -9.88
N ALA A 152 12.12 -14.07 -9.12
CA ALA A 152 12.98 -15.14 -9.64
C ALA A 152 12.26 -16.09 -10.61
N ASP A 153 10.94 -16.22 -10.49
CA ASP A 153 10.10 -17.00 -11.41
C ASP A 153 9.85 -16.31 -12.77
N GLY A 154 10.53 -15.18 -13.05
CA GLY A 154 10.50 -14.48 -14.35
C GLY A 154 9.44 -13.38 -14.46
N TYR A 155 8.87 -12.96 -13.33
CA TYR A 155 7.66 -12.12 -13.32
C TYR A 155 7.88 -10.63 -12.97
N GLY A 156 9.13 -10.16 -12.84
CA GLY A 156 9.48 -8.73 -12.67
C GLY A 156 8.95 -8.07 -11.39
N ASP A 157 9.16 -6.77 -11.22
CA ASP A 157 8.76 -6.03 -10.02
C ASP A 157 7.22 -5.97 -9.83
N ALA A 158 6.76 -5.77 -8.60
CA ALA A 158 5.35 -5.94 -8.25
C ALA A 158 4.79 -4.82 -7.37
N PHE A 159 3.64 -4.29 -7.78
CA PHE A 159 2.79 -3.51 -6.87
C PHE A 159 2.11 -4.43 -5.88
N VAL A 160 2.28 -4.15 -4.60
CA VAL A 160 1.58 -4.86 -3.52
C VAL A 160 0.31 -4.10 -3.17
N VAL A 161 -0.83 -4.79 -3.15
CA VAL A 161 -2.14 -4.27 -2.70
C VAL A 161 -2.68 -5.19 -1.62
N SER A 162 -2.97 -4.67 -0.43
CA SER A 162 -3.42 -5.47 0.71
C SER A 162 -4.94 -5.58 0.79
N ALA A 163 -5.44 -6.80 0.76
CA ALA A 163 -6.83 -7.14 1.10
C ALA A 163 -6.96 -7.71 2.53
N ASP A 164 -5.85 -7.96 3.23
CA ASP A 164 -5.71 -8.69 4.50
C ASP A 164 -6.64 -8.27 5.63
N ILE A 165 -7.13 -7.03 5.61
CA ILE A 165 -7.84 -6.40 6.73
C ILE A 165 -9.31 -6.11 6.40
N LEU A 166 -9.69 -6.19 5.13
CA LEU A 166 -10.97 -5.68 4.66
C LEU A 166 -12.13 -6.60 5.03
N ALA A 167 -11.96 -7.92 4.97
CA ALA A 167 -13.05 -8.83 5.33
C ALA A 167 -13.42 -8.73 6.81
N ALA A 168 -12.41 -8.63 7.69
CA ALA A 168 -12.63 -8.41 9.11
C ALA A 168 -13.35 -7.08 9.38
N ALA A 169 -12.98 -6.01 8.67
CA ALA A 169 -13.62 -4.69 8.76
C ALA A 169 -15.07 -4.68 8.26
N ILE A 170 -15.41 -5.52 7.28
CA ILE A 170 -16.80 -5.71 6.84
C ILE A 170 -17.60 -6.47 7.91
N ARG A 171 -17.02 -7.55 8.45
CA ARG A 171 -17.69 -8.45 9.39
C ARG A 171 -18.19 -7.75 10.65
N ASP A 172 -17.44 -6.77 11.17
CA ASP A 172 -17.85 -5.99 12.34
C ASP A 172 -18.54 -4.66 12.01
N GLY A 173 -18.83 -4.40 10.74
CA GLY A 173 -19.60 -3.23 10.31
C GLY A 173 -18.81 -1.92 10.28
N SER A 174 -17.48 -1.95 10.43
CA SER A 174 -16.64 -0.75 10.34
C SER A 174 -16.65 -0.13 8.94
N ILE A 175 -16.79 -0.96 7.90
CA ILE A 175 -16.97 -0.56 6.50
C ILE A 175 -17.97 -1.47 5.82
N SER A 176 -18.64 -0.97 4.78
CA SER A 176 -19.49 -1.79 3.90
C SER A 176 -18.66 -2.55 2.86
N GLN A 177 -19.25 -3.59 2.28
CA GLN A 177 -18.66 -4.31 1.15
C GLN A 177 -18.45 -3.41 -0.08
N ILE A 178 -19.31 -2.40 -0.27
CA ILE A 178 -19.17 -1.40 -1.33
C ILE A 178 -17.91 -0.57 -1.10
N GLN A 179 -17.74 -0.01 0.10
CA GLN A 179 -16.56 0.78 0.46
C GLN A 179 -15.26 -0.03 0.33
N ALA A 180 -15.25 -1.30 0.76
CA ALA A 180 -14.09 -2.16 0.60
C ALA A 180 -13.74 -2.40 -0.88
N SER A 181 -14.75 -2.58 -1.73
CA SER A 181 -14.56 -2.78 -3.18
C SER A 181 -14.08 -1.49 -3.85
N GLU A 182 -14.67 -0.34 -3.54
CA GLU A 182 -14.23 0.96 -4.05
C GLU A 182 -12.81 1.29 -3.57
N TYR A 183 -12.45 0.92 -2.35
CA TYR A 183 -11.10 1.11 -1.79
C TYR A 183 -10.07 0.30 -2.56
N LEU A 184 -10.32 -1.00 -2.80
CA LEU A 184 -9.40 -1.84 -3.59
C LEU A 184 -9.32 -1.38 -5.05
N LEU A 185 -10.45 -0.99 -5.66
CA LEU A 185 -10.47 -0.47 -7.03
C LEU A 185 -9.61 0.79 -7.14
N LEU A 186 -9.68 1.68 -6.16
CA LEU A 186 -8.86 2.88 -6.15
C LEU A 186 -7.35 2.56 -6.14
N HIS A 187 -6.93 1.50 -5.45
CA HIS A 187 -5.51 1.10 -5.44
C HIS A 187 -5.09 0.55 -6.81
N LEU A 188 -6.00 -0.10 -7.52
CA LEU A 188 -5.79 -0.51 -8.91
C LEU A 188 -5.64 0.71 -9.82
N ASP A 189 -6.60 1.63 -9.77
CA ASP A 189 -6.58 2.85 -10.59
C ASP A 189 -5.30 3.67 -10.36
N VAL A 190 -4.83 3.74 -9.10
CA VAL A 190 -3.56 4.36 -8.74
C VAL A 190 -2.39 3.59 -9.36
N ALA A 191 -2.33 2.26 -9.23
CA ALA A 191 -1.26 1.47 -9.84
C ALA A 191 -1.24 1.57 -11.37
N ASP A 192 -2.40 1.58 -12.02
CA ASP A 192 -2.52 1.70 -13.48
C ASP A 192 -2.13 3.11 -13.96
N GLY A 193 -2.58 4.15 -13.26
CA GLY A 193 -2.23 5.54 -13.59
C GLY A 193 -0.75 5.86 -13.43
N ILE A 194 -0.03 5.02 -12.69
CA ILE A 194 1.40 5.16 -12.40
C ILE A 194 2.28 4.37 -13.38
N THR A 195 1.76 3.30 -13.99
CA THR A 195 2.56 2.35 -14.80
C THR A 195 2.66 2.67 -16.30
N GLU A 196 2.33 3.90 -16.72
CA GLU A 196 2.51 4.47 -18.08
C GLU A 196 2.46 3.48 -19.28
N GLY A 197 1.55 2.49 -19.26
CA GLY A 197 1.32 1.56 -20.38
C GLY A 197 1.68 0.09 -20.17
N LEU A 198 2.12 -0.33 -18.98
CA LEU A 198 2.23 -1.75 -18.65
C LEU A 198 0.86 -2.35 -18.33
N GLN A 199 0.49 -3.44 -18.99
CA GLN A 199 -0.77 -4.16 -18.74
C GLN A 199 -0.68 -4.99 -17.45
N LEU A 200 -0.59 -4.31 -16.29
CA LEU A 200 -0.62 -4.91 -14.95
C LEU A 200 -1.76 -5.94 -14.79
N HIS A 201 -2.85 -5.67 -15.50
CA HIS A 201 -4.11 -6.38 -15.54
C HIS A 201 -4.03 -7.88 -15.82
N THR A 202 -3.12 -8.31 -16.69
CA THR A 202 -2.99 -9.73 -17.09
C THR A 202 -2.16 -10.55 -16.11
N ALA A 203 -1.44 -9.88 -15.20
CA ALA A 203 -0.47 -10.49 -14.31
C ALA A 203 -0.86 -10.41 -12.82
N ALA A 204 -2.11 -10.08 -12.49
CA ALA A 204 -2.57 -10.06 -11.11
C ALA A 204 -2.44 -11.45 -10.43
N ARG A 205 -1.96 -11.47 -9.18
CA ARG A 205 -1.77 -12.67 -8.36
C ARG A 205 -2.34 -12.46 -6.97
N ILE A 206 -2.73 -13.56 -6.33
CA ILE A 206 -3.10 -13.57 -4.91
C ILE A 206 -1.98 -14.25 -4.14
N PHE A 207 -1.57 -13.62 -3.05
CA PHE A 207 -0.57 -14.14 -2.13
C PHE A 207 -1.18 -14.30 -0.73
N ASP A 208 -1.08 -15.52 -0.21
CA ASP A 208 -1.48 -15.86 1.15
C ASP A 208 -0.25 -16.31 1.93
N ALA A 209 0.15 -15.52 2.92
CA ALA A 209 1.30 -15.81 3.76
C ALA A 209 0.99 -16.79 4.91
N GLY A 210 -0.29 -17.13 5.15
CA GLY A 210 -0.71 -17.99 6.26
C GLY A 210 -0.51 -17.39 7.67
N ARG A 211 -0.33 -16.08 7.79
CA ARG A 211 -0.16 -15.36 9.07
C ARG A 211 -1.49 -14.92 9.68
N LEU A 212 -2.59 -14.97 8.94
CA LEU A 212 -3.94 -14.69 9.42
C LEU A 212 -4.75 -15.97 9.68
N PRO A 213 -5.81 -15.92 10.52
CA PRO A 213 -6.75 -17.02 10.64
C PRO A 213 -7.27 -17.50 9.28
N PRO A 214 -7.39 -18.82 9.02
CA PRO A 214 -7.78 -19.35 7.71
C PRO A 214 -9.14 -18.84 7.21
N ASP A 215 -10.10 -18.61 8.09
CA ASP A 215 -11.42 -18.06 7.76
C ASP A 215 -11.33 -16.60 7.30
N GLU A 216 -10.46 -15.80 7.94
CA GLU A 216 -10.20 -14.41 7.54
C GLU A 216 -9.46 -14.35 6.20
N ALA A 217 -8.42 -15.18 6.03
CA ALA A 217 -7.66 -15.25 4.79
C ALA A 217 -8.54 -15.68 3.60
N ALA A 218 -9.42 -16.67 3.80
CA ALA A 218 -10.38 -17.10 2.79
C ALA A 218 -11.37 -15.98 2.40
N ALA A 219 -11.86 -15.21 3.38
CA ALA A 219 -12.76 -14.09 3.11
C ALA A 219 -12.05 -12.94 2.37
N ASN A 220 -10.81 -12.62 2.73
CA ASN A 220 -9.98 -11.64 2.01
C ASN A 220 -9.69 -12.08 0.57
N ARG A 221 -9.41 -13.37 0.38
CA ARG A 221 -9.22 -13.96 -0.95
C ARG A 221 -10.42 -13.78 -1.85
N LEU A 222 -11.64 -13.99 -1.35
CA LEU A 222 -12.85 -13.75 -2.14
C LEU A 222 -13.00 -12.29 -2.57
N LEU A 223 -12.57 -11.33 -1.75
CA LEU A 223 -12.54 -9.91 -2.14
C LEU A 223 -11.50 -9.67 -3.24
N ALA A 224 -10.29 -10.19 -3.09
CA ALA A 224 -9.23 -10.07 -4.09
C ALA A 224 -9.63 -10.71 -5.43
N GLU A 225 -10.20 -11.92 -5.43
CA GLU A 225 -10.68 -12.62 -6.63
C GLU A 225 -11.76 -11.80 -7.35
N ARG A 226 -12.69 -11.19 -6.61
CA ARG A 226 -13.70 -10.29 -7.19
C ARG A 226 -13.09 -9.06 -7.81
N MET A 227 -12.02 -8.51 -7.24
CA MET A 227 -11.34 -7.35 -7.83
C MET A 227 -10.57 -7.74 -9.08
N ILE A 228 -9.84 -8.85 -9.05
CA ILE A 228 -9.16 -9.38 -10.23
C ILE A 228 -10.14 -9.67 -11.37
N ALA A 229 -11.33 -10.19 -11.06
CA ALA A 229 -12.36 -10.44 -12.07
C ALA A 229 -12.93 -9.16 -12.72
N ARG A 230 -12.80 -8.00 -12.08
CA ARG A 230 -13.24 -6.70 -12.63
C ARG A 230 -12.19 -6.04 -13.51
N ILE A 231 -10.96 -6.53 -13.47
CA ILE A 231 -9.89 -6.04 -14.32
C ILE A 231 -10.21 -6.43 -15.77
N PRO A 232 -10.25 -5.47 -16.72
CA PRO A 232 -10.51 -5.77 -18.13
C PRO A 232 -9.49 -6.80 -18.67
N LYS A 233 -9.99 -7.87 -19.27
CA LYS A 233 -9.16 -8.82 -20.04
C LYS A 233 -9.04 -8.27 -21.45
N ILE A 234 -7.84 -7.84 -21.83
CA ILE A 234 -7.52 -7.38 -23.19
C ILE A 234 -7.05 -8.58 -24.02
#